data_AF-A0A5D2DDF7-F1
#
_entry.id   AF-A0A5D2DDF7-F1
#
_cell.length_a   1.000
_cell.length_b   1.000
_cell.length_c   1.000
_cell.angle_alpha   90.00
_cell.angle_beta   90.00
_cell.angle_gamma   90.00
#
_symmetry.space_group_name_H-M   'P 1'
#
loop_
_entity.id
_entity.type
_entity.pdbx_description
1 polymer ?
#
loop_
_entity_poly.entity_id
_entity_poly.type
_entity_poly.pdbx_seq_one_letter_code
_entity_poly.pdbx_strand_id
1 'polypeptide(L)' 'MKDVRLVEDFVDPNTRIWKIDTILNTFSERDAERILKIPLPRCLNNDHIAWRGEASGEYSVRSGYKLIIQDLSNPTAR' A
#
# COMPACT_ATOMS: atom_id res chain seq x y z
N MET A 1 -3.81 25.08 -6.18
CA MET A 1 -3.16 23.81 -5.76
C MET A 1 -4.09 22.69 -6.17
N LYS A 2 -3.62 21.69 -6.91
CA LYS A 2 -4.45 20.50 -7.17
C LYS A 2 -4.70 19.81 -5.83
N ASP A 3 -5.96 19.55 -5.54
CA ASP A 3 -6.37 18.84 -4.33
C ASP A 3 -6.04 17.36 -4.55
N VAL A 4 -4.92 16.91 -3.98
CA VAL A 4 -4.45 15.52 -4.10
C VAL A 4 -5.10 14.72 -2.98
N ARG A 5 -5.90 13.71 -3.35
CA ARG A 5 -6.70 12.94 -2.39
C ARG A 5 -6.36 11.46 -2.41
N LEU A 6 -5.88 10.93 -3.54
CA LEU A 6 -5.67 9.51 -3.75
C LEU A 6 -4.25 9.23 -4.24
N VAL A 7 -3.79 7.98 -4.07
CA VAL A 7 -2.47 7.54 -4.54
C VAL A 7 -2.37 7.64 -6.07
N GLU A 8 -3.47 7.41 -6.78
CA GLU A 8 -3.53 7.51 -8.25
C GLU A 8 -3.22 8.92 -8.77
N ASP A 9 -3.45 9.96 -7.97
CA ASP A 9 -3.13 11.34 -8.36
C ASP A 9 -1.62 11.54 -8.57
N PHE A 10 -0.79 10.72 -7.91
CA PHE A 10 0.67 10.71 -8.04
C PHE A 10 1.19 9.81 -9.16
N VAL A 11 0.31 9.10 -9.88
CA VAL A 11 0.70 8.21 -10.98
C VAL A 11 0.31 8.82 -12.31
N ASP A 12 1.20 8.76 -13.29
CA ASP A 12 0.88 9.12 -14.67
C ASP A 12 0.00 8.01 -15.30
N PRO A 13 -1.22 8.32 -15.77
CA PRO A 13 -2.16 7.31 -16.22
C PRO A 13 -1.73 6.62 -17.52
N ASN A 14 -0.86 7.24 -18.33
CA ASN A 14 -0.45 6.71 -19.63
C ASN A 14 0.82 5.86 -19.52
N THR A 15 1.81 6.37 -18.78
CA THR A 15 3.13 5.75 -18.65
C THR A 15 3.23 4.82 -17.45
N ARG A 16 2.31 4.94 -16.48
CA ARG A 16 2.31 4.17 -15.21
C ARG A 16 3.59 4.36 -14.42
N ILE A 17 4.13 5.58 -14.46
CA ILE A 17 5.29 6.01 -13.68
C ILE A 17 4.83 7.02 -12.63
N TRP A 18 5.54 7.09 -11.51
CA TRP A 18 5.36 8.12 -10.50
C TRP A 18 5.57 9.53 -11.08
N LYS A 19 4.71 10.48 -10.73
CA LYS A 19 4.89 11.91 -11.01
C LYS A 19 5.92 12.48 -10.04
N ILE A 20 7.19 12.31 -10.39
CA ILE A 20 8.35 12.61 -9.53
C ILE A 20 8.25 14.02 -8.93
N ASP A 21 8.05 15.04 -9.76
CA ASP A 21 7.98 16.44 -9.28
C ASP A 21 6.82 16.67 -8.31
N THR A 22 5.69 16.01 -8.52
CA THR A 22 4.53 16.15 -7.62
C THR A 22 4.83 15.51 -6.28
N ILE A 23 5.48 14.34 -6.27
CA ILE A 23 5.85 13.63 -5.03
C ILE A 23 6.90 14.43 -4.24
N LEU A 24 7.95 14.92 -4.90
CA LEU A 24 9.02 15.69 -4.26
C LEU A 24 8.52 17.01 -3.66
N ASN A 25 7.50 17.63 -4.25
CA ASN A 25 6.90 18.87 -3.74
C ASN A 25 5.82 18.64 -2.67
N THR A 26 5.35 17.40 -2.49
CA THR A 26 4.24 17.09 -1.56
C THR A 26 4.72 16.42 -0.28
N PHE A 27 5.76 15.59 -0.36
CA PHE A 27 6.26 14.81 0.77
C PHE A 27 7.63 15.29 1.24
N SER A 28 8.00 14.90 2.46
CA SER A 28 9.38 15.06 2.94
C SER A 28 10.35 14.30 2.03
N GLU A 29 11.60 14.75 1.91
CA GLU A 29 12.63 14.09 1.09
C GLU A 29 12.72 12.58 1.41
N ARG A 30 12.77 12.25 2.70
CA ARG A 30 12.81 10.86 3.19
C ARG A 30 11.63 10.01 2.71
N ASP A 31 10.42 10.57 2.71
CA ASP A 31 9.22 9.83 2.32
C ASP A 31 9.07 9.77 0.81
N ALA A 32 9.40 10.86 0.10
CA ALA A 32 9.44 10.89 -1.35
C ALA A 32 10.39 9.82 -1.91
N GLU A 33 11.59 9.68 -1.35
CA GLU A 33 12.54 8.62 -1.71
C GLU A 33 11.95 7.21 -1.54
N ARG A 34 11.17 6.99 -0.48
CA ARG A 34 10.55 5.69 -0.22
C ARG A 34 9.42 5.42 -1.19
N ILE A 35 8.57 6.42 -1.45
CA ILE A 35 7.46 6.31 -2.41
C ILE A 35 7.99 5.97 -3.79
N LEU A 36 9.02 6.68 -4.25
CA LEU A 36 9.61 6.47 -5.59
C LEU A 36 10.24 5.07 -5.77
N LYS A 37 10.57 4.37 -4.68
CA LYS A 37 11.07 2.99 -4.71
C LYS A 37 9.96 1.93 -4.79
N ILE A 38 8.70 2.31 -4.59
CA ILE A 38 7.56 1.37 -4.69
C ILE A 38 7.33 1.06 -6.17
N PRO A 39 7.39 -0.21 -6.60
CA PRO A 39 7.11 -0.57 -7.98
C PRO A 39 5.62 -0.41 -8.29
N LEU A 40 5.32 0.28 -9.39
CA LEU A 40 3.96 0.40 -9.89
C LEU A 40 3.58 -0.82 -10.75
N PRO A 41 2.37 -1.37 -10.60
CA PRO A 41 1.91 -2.47 -11.43
C PRO A 41 1.69 -2.00 -12.88
N ARG A 42 2.17 -2.83 -13.82
CA ARG A 42 2.06 -2.59 -15.27
C ARG A 42 0.64 -2.75 -15.78
N CYS A 43 -0.15 -3.61 -15.14
CA CYS A 43 -1.55 -3.84 -15.47
C CYS A 43 -2.45 -2.99 -14.58
N LEU A 44 -3.52 -2.46 -15.15
CA LEU A 44 -4.61 -1.82 -14.42
C LEU A 44 -5.43 -2.91 -13.73
N ASN A 45 -5.13 -3.14 -12.46
CA ASN A 45 -5.94 -3.97 -11.59
C ASN A 45 -6.66 -3.04 -10.62
N ASN A 46 -7.93 -3.31 -10.35
CA ASN A 46 -8.62 -2.60 -9.27
C ASN A 46 -7.91 -2.86 -7.94
N ASP A 47 -7.91 -1.83 -7.10
CA ASP A 47 -7.48 -1.97 -5.71
C ASP A 47 -8.28 -3.09 -5.05
N HIS A 48 -7.56 -3.97 -4.36
CA HIS A 48 -8.15 -5.09 -3.62
C HIS A 48 -7.52 -5.16 -2.24
N ILE A 49 -8.27 -5.73 -1.30
CA ILE A 49 -7.79 -5.94 0.06
C ILE A 49 -6.80 -7.10 0.04
N ALA A 50 -5.53 -6.81 0.31
CA ALA A 50 -4.52 -7.82 0.56
C ALA A 50 -4.54 -8.25 2.03
N TRP A 51 -4.60 -9.56 2.29
CA TRP A 51 -4.64 -10.13 3.64
C TRP A 51 -3.48 -11.08 3.91
N ARG A 52 -2.71 -10.83 4.98
CA ARG A 52 -1.55 -11.67 5.34
C ARG A 52 -1.91 -12.93 6.14
N GLY A 53 -3.09 -12.96 6.75
CA GLY A 53 -3.45 -14.00 7.71
C GLY A 53 -3.83 -15.34 7.08
N GLU A 54 -3.93 -15.41 5.75
CA GLU A 54 -4.15 -16.65 4.99
C GLU A 54 -3.32 -16.65 3.71
N ALA A 55 -2.91 -17.83 3.26
CA ALA A 55 -2.10 -17.99 2.05
C ALA A 55 -2.86 -17.60 0.76
N SER A 56 -4.20 -17.60 0.79
CA SER A 56 -5.02 -17.13 -0.33
C SER A 56 -4.90 -15.63 -0.57
N GLY A 57 -4.41 -14.86 0.41
CA GLY A 57 -4.40 -13.40 0.34
C GLY A 57 -5.76 -12.76 0.59
N GLU A 58 -6.81 -13.55 0.84
CA GLU A 58 -8.18 -13.09 1.02
C GLU A 58 -8.56 -12.93 2.49
N TYR A 59 -9.24 -11.82 2.79
CA TYR A 59 -9.76 -11.59 4.13
C TYR A 59 -11.03 -12.39 4.39
N SER A 60 -11.15 -12.95 5.60
CA SER A 60 -12.40 -13.42 6.16
C SER A 60 -12.44 -13.06 7.65
N VAL A 61 -13.64 -12.94 8.22
CA VAL A 61 -13.80 -12.69 9.67
C VAL A 61 -13.03 -13.74 10.48
N ARG A 62 -13.13 -15.01 10.07
CA ARG A 62 -12.42 -16.13 10.71
C ARG A 62 -10.90 -15.94 10.69
N SER A 63 -10.32 -15.57 9.54
CA SER A 63 -8.87 -15.37 9.44
C SER A 63 -8.40 -14.16 10.24
N GLY A 64 -9.23 -13.11 10.34
CA GLY A 64 -9.01 -11.99 11.25
C GLY A 64 -8.87 -12.43 12.71
N TYR A 65 -9.88 -13.17 13.22
CA TYR A 65 -9.84 -13.68 14.60
C TYR A 65 -8.68 -14.66 14.84
N LYS A 66 -8.38 -15.53 13.87
CA LYS A 66 -7.26 -16.46 13.95
C LYS A 66 -5.92 -15.74 14.17
N LEU A 67 -5.66 -14.67 13.42
CA LEU A 67 -4.42 -13.88 13.56
C LEU A 67 -4.32 -13.22 14.94
N ILE A 68 -5.41 -12.63 15.43
CA ILE A 68 -5.45 -12.01 16.78
C ILE A 68 -5.16 -13.05 17.87
N ILE A 69 -5.78 -14.22 17.80
CA ILE A 69 -5.56 -15.29 18.78
C ILE A 69 -4.11 -15.79 18.73
N GLN A 70 -3.53 -15.91 17.53
CA GLN A 70 -2.12 -16.28 17.37
C GLN A 70 -1.18 -15.26 18.00
N ASP A 71 -1.39 -13.96 17.75
CA ASP A 71 -0.58 -12.89 18.35
C ASP A 71 -0.70 -12.89 19.89
N LEU A 72 -1.91 -13.07 20.42
CA LEU A 72 -2.13 -13.18 21.87
C LEU A 72 -1.51 -14.43 22.50
N SER A 73 -1.37 -15.51 21.74
CA SER A 73 -0.75 -16.76 22.20
C SER A 73 0.78 -16.74 22.17
N ASN A 74 1.39 -15.72 21.55
CA ASN A 74 2.83 -15.60 21.42
C ASN A 74 3.36 -14.47 22.33
N PRO A 75 3.87 -14.78 23.55
CA PRO A 75 4.21 -13.77 24.56
C PRO A 75 5.38 -12.84 24.15
N THR A 76 6.04 -13.10 23.03
CA THR A 76 7.19 -12.32 22.53
C THR A 76 6.86 -11.44 21.32
N ALA A 77 5.60 -11.39 20.87
CA ALA A 77 5.19 -10.49 19.79
C ALA A 77 4.93 -9.07 20.33
N ARG A 78 5.99 -8.32 20.62
CA ARG A 78 5.97 -6.86 20.82
C ARG A 78 7.18 -6.22 20.16
#